data_AF-U6KTU2-F1
#
_entry.id   AF-U6KTU2-F1
#
_cell.length_a   1.000
_cell.length_b   1.000
_cell.length_c   1.000
_cell.angle_alpha   90.00
_cell.angle_beta   90.00
_cell.angle_gamma   90.00
#
_symmetry.space_group_name_H-M   'P 1'
#
loop_
_entity.id
_entity.type
_entity.pdbx_description
1 polymer ?
#
loop_
_entity_poly.entity_id
_entity_poly.type
_entity_poly.pdbx_seq_one_letter_code
_entity_poly.pdbx_strand_id
1 'polypeptide(L)'
;MLLLWLEAALLWCLGGNGGSLKTQWAPAITTAVAITTPRFKLHGVLLPGNRGRFPRYFREEEMELLVPRAASREEDALGPRRKYLKALRGECEEPSICDCGLKSCRAVARRRRQLQALAGKLHEWKTQKNPEHWGTKLLLVVRHAQSTANQRLRTLTGVASLAWSNLRKRSWGPVDPALSAKGREQCRAAGADMLYLMELLDSLGSRDFCFQSFMVSPMTRTLQTASLIFGGIGERMRCPSEDSGGTEEGYLPWLVDPLLREKLTNLSDTGTEYGELREQLQQLYLRQTILSGVFDFTAVPPGTRWWLLDSKESLQRLLEDFPAMPMPQGSTSSSKLPAAAITLERRSANRSVVSLGGATPARLSSAEQSVKAAVVARQRQLISEMEDDKLQNFWGAVGNTGPPQPESWDHLKLRGTLLLQTLCRSDPTTFLLVTHSHLVTALDGRGTMGNASAKPLLLHCGRKPYVTAL
;
A
#
# COMPACT_ATOMS: atom_id res chain seq x y z
N MET A 1 23.70 -22.57 -42.73
CA MET A 1 22.58 -22.21 -43.62
C MET A 1 22.23 -20.72 -43.52
N LEU A 2 21.72 -20.21 -42.40
CA LEU A 2 21.29 -18.79 -42.29
C LEU A 2 22.42 -17.76 -42.51
N LEU A 3 23.63 -18.05 -42.01
CA LEU A 3 24.82 -17.20 -42.18
C LEU A 3 25.31 -17.13 -43.64
N LEU A 4 25.22 -18.24 -44.37
CA LEU A 4 25.60 -18.31 -45.79
C LEU A 4 24.64 -17.51 -46.68
N TRP A 5 23.35 -17.47 -46.33
CA TRP A 5 22.36 -16.62 -46.98
C TRP A 5 22.62 -15.12 -46.73
N LEU A 6 23.12 -14.79 -45.54
CA LEU A 6 23.45 -13.40 -45.16
C LEU A 6 24.71 -12.90 -45.87
N GLU A 7 25.74 -13.73 -46.00
CA GLU A 7 26.94 -13.42 -46.80
C GLU A 7 26.60 -13.26 -48.29
N ALA A 8 25.77 -14.15 -48.86
CA ALA A 8 25.34 -14.06 -50.25
C ALA A 8 24.54 -12.77 -50.52
N ALA A 9 23.66 -12.37 -49.60
CA ALA A 9 22.91 -11.11 -49.70
C ALA A 9 23.81 -9.86 -49.58
N LEU A 10 24.83 -9.91 -48.73
CA LEU A 10 25.83 -8.83 -48.58
C LEU A 10 26.70 -8.69 -49.84
N LEU A 11 27.15 -9.81 -50.41
CA LEU A 11 27.93 -9.81 -51.66
C LEU A 11 27.10 -9.33 -52.86
N TRP A 12 25.80 -9.68 -52.91
CA TRP A 12 24.86 -9.16 -53.91
C TRP A 12 24.66 -7.64 -53.78
N CYS A 13 24.60 -7.11 -52.56
CA CYS A 13 24.45 -5.67 -52.32
C CYS A 13 25.72 -4.86 -52.63
N LEU A 14 26.89 -5.48 -52.55
CA LEU A 14 28.19 -4.83 -52.80
C LEU A 14 28.65 -4.94 -54.25
N GLY A 15 28.07 -5.83 -55.05
CA GLY A 15 28.27 -5.90 -56.51
C GLY A 15 27.84 -4.60 -57.21
N GLY A 16 28.77 -3.99 -57.94
CA GLY A 16 28.55 -2.75 -58.67
C GLY A 16 27.80 -3.00 -59.97
N ASN A 17 26.48 -2.74 -59.98
CA ASN A 17 25.71 -2.10 -61.06
C ASN A 17 24.22 -2.23 -60.75
N GLY A 18 23.58 -1.12 -60.39
CA GLY A 18 22.13 -1.06 -60.15
C GLY A 18 21.74 -0.05 -59.07
N GLY A 19 21.61 1.22 -59.47
CA GLY A 19 21.06 2.28 -58.63
C GLY A 19 19.55 2.11 -58.41
N SER A 20 19.08 2.55 -57.23
CA SER A 20 17.69 2.72 -56.76
C SER A 20 17.25 1.81 -55.59
N LEU A 21 17.71 0.56 -55.50
CA LEU A 21 17.31 -0.34 -54.39
C LEU A 21 18.17 -0.24 -53.11
N LYS A 22 19.33 0.42 -53.15
CA LYS A 22 20.29 0.48 -52.02
C LYS A 22 19.84 1.39 -50.86
N THR A 23 19.01 2.40 -51.11
CA THR A 23 18.58 3.35 -50.07
C THR A 23 17.39 2.87 -49.25
N GLN A 24 16.55 1.98 -49.78
CA GLN A 24 15.38 1.47 -49.04
C GLN A 24 15.72 0.35 -48.05
N TRP A 25 16.76 -0.45 -48.31
CA TRP A 25 17.06 -1.64 -47.51
C TRP A 25 18.28 -1.51 -46.59
N ALA A 26 19.13 -0.50 -46.77
CA ALA A 26 20.27 -0.23 -45.89
C ALA A 26 19.90 -0.11 -44.39
N PRO A 27 18.79 0.55 -44.00
CA PRO A 27 18.39 0.63 -42.59
C PRO A 27 17.96 -0.73 -42.02
N ALA A 28 17.27 -1.56 -42.82
CA ALA A 28 16.80 -2.87 -42.40
C ALA A 28 17.97 -3.86 -42.20
N ILE A 29 18.97 -3.83 -43.09
CA ILE A 29 20.16 -4.68 -42.99
C ILE A 29 21.04 -4.25 -41.81
N THR A 30 21.22 -2.95 -41.58
CA THR A 30 22.00 -2.44 -40.44
C THR A 30 21.34 -2.82 -39.11
N THR A 31 20.01 -2.78 -39.06
CA THR A 31 19.22 -3.21 -37.90
C THR A 31 19.29 -4.72 -37.67
N ALA A 32 19.23 -5.54 -38.73
CA ALA A 32 19.38 -6.98 -38.62
C ALA A 32 20.77 -7.40 -38.12
N VAL A 33 21.84 -6.77 -38.64
CA VAL A 33 23.23 -7.03 -38.21
C VAL A 33 23.46 -6.60 -36.75
N ALA A 34 22.86 -5.49 -36.31
CA ALA A 34 22.95 -5.03 -34.92
C ALA A 34 22.22 -5.95 -33.92
N ILE A 35 21.19 -6.68 -34.38
CA ILE A 35 20.45 -7.64 -33.56
C ILE A 35 21.19 -8.99 -33.45
N THR A 36 21.94 -9.39 -34.50
CA THR A 36 22.62 -10.69 -34.53
C THR A 36 24.08 -10.67 -34.09
N THR A 37 24.70 -9.50 -33.92
CA THR A 37 26.08 -9.39 -33.42
C THR A 37 26.09 -9.07 -31.91
N PRO A 38 26.38 -10.04 -31.02
CA PRO A 38 26.68 -9.71 -29.64
C PRO A 38 27.99 -8.92 -29.61
N ARG A 39 27.93 -7.67 -29.11
CA ARG A 39 29.12 -6.86 -28.82
C ARG A 39 29.90 -7.52 -27.68
N PHE A 40 30.81 -8.43 -28.02
CA PHE A 40 31.91 -8.83 -27.14
C PHE A 40 32.98 -7.74 -27.19
N LYS A 41 33.08 -6.93 -26.12
CA LYS A 41 34.33 -6.22 -25.82
C LYS A 41 35.29 -7.24 -25.20
N LEU A 42 36.19 -7.76 -26.04
CA LEU A 42 37.35 -8.54 -25.62
C LEU A 42 38.50 -7.57 -25.32
N HIS A 43 38.85 -7.42 -24.05
CA HIS A 43 40.20 -7.04 -23.64
C HIS A 43 40.78 -8.16 -22.78
N GLY A 44 41.80 -8.83 -23.34
CA GLY A 44 43.00 -9.35 -22.69
C GLY A 44 42.86 -10.36 -21.54
N VAL A 45 43.13 -11.63 -21.83
CA VAL A 45 44.39 -12.36 -21.53
C VAL A 45 44.07 -13.86 -21.60
N LEU A 46 44.69 -14.54 -22.56
CA LEU A 46 44.63 -16.00 -22.71
C LEU A 46 45.63 -16.65 -21.75
N LEU A 47 45.13 -17.50 -20.85
CA LEU A 47 45.89 -18.60 -20.23
C LEU A 47 45.09 -19.90 -20.42
N PRO A 48 45.74 -21.03 -20.73
CA PRO A 48 45.03 -22.24 -21.11
C PRO A 48 44.73 -23.16 -19.91
N GLY A 49 43.56 -23.81 -19.98
CA GLY A 49 43.35 -25.14 -19.39
C GLY A 49 42.61 -25.18 -18.05
N ASN A 50 41.33 -25.58 -18.07
CA ASN A 50 40.96 -26.95 -17.69
C ASN A 50 39.46 -27.21 -17.90
N ARG A 51 39.16 -28.46 -18.24
CA ARG A 51 37.82 -28.98 -18.56
C ARG A 51 36.93 -29.04 -17.31
N GLY A 52 35.66 -28.70 -17.50
CA GLY A 52 34.52 -29.34 -16.82
C GLY A 52 33.89 -28.58 -15.65
N ARG A 53 32.71 -28.00 -15.89
CA ARG A 53 31.45 -28.18 -15.11
C ARG A 53 30.39 -27.16 -15.57
N PHE A 54 29.15 -27.63 -15.64
CA PHE A 54 27.94 -26.85 -15.94
C PHE A 54 27.75 -25.65 -15.00
N PRO A 55 27.16 -24.52 -15.45
CA PRO A 55 26.89 -23.40 -14.57
C PRO A 55 25.68 -23.70 -13.68
N ARG A 56 25.93 -23.73 -12.36
CA ARG A 56 24.89 -23.56 -11.34
C ARG A 56 24.33 -22.14 -11.43
N TYR A 57 23.02 -22.04 -11.28
CA TYR A 57 22.29 -20.79 -11.09
C TYR A 57 22.95 -19.92 -10.01
N PHE A 58 23.18 -18.65 -10.33
CA PHE A 58 23.61 -17.61 -9.40
C PHE A 58 22.53 -17.41 -8.32
N ARG A 59 22.88 -17.66 -7.06
CA ARG A 59 22.15 -17.18 -5.88
C ARG A 59 22.69 -15.79 -5.53
N GLU A 60 21.97 -14.73 -5.90
CA GLU A 60 22.17 -13.40 -5.34
C GLU A 60 21.40 -13.30 -4.02
N GLU A 61 21.91 -13.87 -2.92
CA GLU A 61 21.30 -13.66 -1.59
C GLU A 61 22.27 -13.77 -0.39
N GLU A 62 23.58 -13.80 -0.60
CA GLU A 62 24.57 -13.85 0.49
C GLU A 62 25.57 -12.70 0.41
N MET A 63 25.14 -11.51 0.82
CA MET A 63 26.04 -10.46 1.30
C MET A 63 25.24 -9.49 2.16
N GLU A 64 25.15 -9.79 3.45
CA GLU A 64 25.02 -8.86 4.59
C GLU A 64 24.69 -9.66 5.85
N LEU A 65 25.73 -10.12 6.56
CA LEU A 65 25.60 -10.67 7.90
C LEU A 65 26.82 -10.26 8.73
N LEU A 66 26.82 -8.98 9.12
CA LEU A 66 27.51 -8.50 10.31
C LEU A 66 26.46 -7.78 11.15
N VAL A 67 25.91 -8.49 12.14
CA VAL A 67 24.95 -7.97 13.11
C VAL A 67 25.71 -7.14 14.16
N PRO A 68 25.49 -5.83 14.27
CA PRO A 68 26.02 -5.06 15.39
C PRO A 68 25.02 -5.09 16.56
N ARG A 69 25.56 -5.12 17.78
CA ARG A 69 24.84 -5.11 19.06
C ARG A 69 23.77 -4.01 19.14
N ALA A 70 22.62 -4.37 19.72
CA ALA A 70 21.48 -3.52 19.96
C ALA A 70 21.71 -2.56 21.15
N ALA A 71 22.01 -1.29 20.84
CA ALA A 71 21.73 -0.15 21.72
C ALA A 71 21.48 1.10 20.83
N SER A 72 20.34 1.77 21.08
CA SER A 72 19.85 3.08 20.58
C SER A 72 19.94 3.44 19.08
N ARG A 73 19.58 2.53 18.16
CA ARG A 73 19.60 2.77 16.70
C ARG A 73 18.32 3.35 16.07
N GLU A 74 17.26 3.57 16.84
CA GLU A 74 16.05 4.22 16.33
C GLU A 74 16.32 5.69 15.94
N GLU A 75 17.31 6.34 16.57
CA GLU A 75 17.72 7.71 16.21
C GLU A 75 18.35 7.81 14.81
N ASP A 76 19.09 6.80 14.36
CA ASP A 76 19.70 6.79 13.01
C ASP A 76 18.64 6.70 11.91
N ALA A 77 17.54 5.98 12.15
CA ALA A 77 16.41 5.90 11.22
C ALA A 77 15.64 7.23 11.12
N LEU A 78 15.61 8.00 12.21
CA LEU A 78 14.98 9.31 12.30
C LEU A 78 15.85 10.46 11.75
N GLY A 79 17.16 10.28 11.61
CA GLY A 79 18.08 11.30 11.09
C GLY A 79 17.62 11.95 9.77
N PRO A 80 17.36 11.16 8.70
CA PRO A 80 16.85 11.68 7.44
C PRO A 80 15.47 12.36 7.56
N ARG A 81 14.59 11.84 8.44
CA ARG A 81 13.28 12.42 8.71
C ARG A 81 13.40 13.79 9.39
N ARG A 82 14.28 13.92 10.39
CA ARG A 82 14.60 15.19 11.08
C ARG A 82 15.15 16.22 10.10
N LYS A 83 16.08 15.84 9.21
CA LYS A 83 16.61 16.73 8.15
C LYS A 83 15.50 17.26 7.25
N TYR A 84 14.58 16.38 6.79
CA TYR A 84 13.45 16.79 5.96
C TYR A 84 12.46 17.70 6.70
N LEU A 85 12.20 17.41 7.98
CA LEU A 85 11.31 18.24 8.81
C LEU A 85 11.87 19.66 8.99
N LYS A 86 13.18 19.82 9.25
CA LYS A 86 13.85 21.12 9.26
C LYS A 86 13.67 21.87 7.94
N ALA A 87 13.80 21.17 6.82
CA ALA A 87 13.58 21.75 5.50
C ALA A 87 12.13 22.25 5.30
N LEU A 88 11.12 21.49 5.76
CA LEU A 88 9.72 21.93 5.74
C LEU A 88 9.49 23.17 6.61
N ARG A 89 10.17 23.29 7.76
CA ARG A 89 10.13 24.49 8.62
C ARG A 89 10.81 25.71 7.98
N GLY A 90 11.63 25.50 6.95
CA GLY A 90 12.40 26.54 6.29
C GLY A 90 13.75 26.83 6.96
N GLU A 91 14.22 25.90 7.81
CA GLU A 91 15.50 25.99 8.54
C GLU A 91 16.69 25.47 7.69
N CYS A 92 16.59 25.46 6.36
CA CYS A 92 17.71 25.04 5.51
C CYS A 92 18.74 26.17 5.41
N GLU A 93 19.91 25.97 6.02
CA GLU A 93 20.98 26.97 6.05
C GLU A 93 21.71 27.15 4.70
N GLU A 94 21.55 26.25 3.72
CA GLU A 94 22.11 26.45 2.37
C GLU A 94 21.19 25.98 1.23
N PRO A 95 20.98 26.80 0.17
CA PRO A 95 20.11 26.47 -0.96
C PRO A 95 20.70 25.47 -1.98
N SER A 96 21.97 25.08 -1.82
CA SER A 96 22.73 24.32 -2.84
C SER A 96 22.54 22.79 -2.72
N ILE A 97 22.34 22.25 -1.52
CA ILE A 97 22.22 20.80 -1.30
C ILE A 97 21.15 20.52 -0.25
N CYS A 98 19.91 20.34 -0.68
CA CYS A 98 18.91 19.67 0.15
C CYS A 98 19.28 18.19 0.25
N ASP A 99 20.10 17.85 1.24
CA ASP A 99 20.52 16.51 1.64
C ASP A 99 19.35 15.62 2.13
N CYS A 100 18.11 16.02 1.85
CA CYS A 100 16.85 15.41 2.24
C CYS A 100 16.20 14.58 1.12
N GLY A 101 16.93 14.28 0.03
CA GLY A 101 16.46 13.43 -1.07
C GLY A 101 15.43 14.06 -2.01
N LEU A 102 15.19 15.38 -1.91
CA LEU A 102 14.36 16.14 -2.84
C LEU A 102 15.21 16.82 -3.90
N LYS A 103 14.70 16.84 -5.14
CA LYS A 103 15.42 17.37 -6.31
C LYS A 103 15.71 18.88 -6.25
N SER A 104 15.04 19.65 -5.39
CA SER A 104 15.29 21.10 -5.22
C SER A 104 14.55 21.70 -4.01
N CYS A 105 15.08 22.82 -3.49
CA CYS A 105 14.40 23.69 -2.52
C CYS A 105 12.99 24.11 -2.96
N ARG A 106 12.77 24.29 -4.28
CA ARG A 106 11.46 24.62 -4.85
C ARG A 106 10.42 23.53 -4.59
N ALA A 107 10.83 22.26 -4.63
CA ALA A 107 9.94 21.13 -4.35
C ALA A 107 9.51 21.11 -2.87
N VAL A 108 10.45 21.35 -1.96
CA VAL A 108 10.17 21.48 -0.50
C VAL A 108 9.20 22.64 -0.26
N ALA A 109 9.47 23.82 -0.81
CA ALA A 109 8.63 25.00 -0.63
C ALA A 109 7.21 24.82 -1.20
N ARG A 110 7.08 24.11 -2.35
CA ARG A 110 5.76 23.72 -2.88
C ARG A 110 5.05 22.77 -1.92
N ARG A 111 5.75 21.77 -1.39
CA ARG A 111 5.18 20.79 -0.45
C ARG A 111 4.73 21.46 0.85
N ARG A 112 5.56 22.34 1.43
CA ARG A 112 5.22 23.16 2.59
C ARG A 112 3.91 23.92 2.38
N ARG A 113 3.77 24.65 1.26
CA ARG A 113 2.54 25.37 0.91
C ARG A 113 1.32 24.46 0.79
N GLN A 114 1.49 23.26 0.22
CA GLN A 114 0.41 22.27 0.16
C GLN A 114 -0.01 21.78 1.54
N LEU A 115 0.94 21.55 2.46
CA LEU A 115 0.65 21.14 3.84
C LEU A 115 0.01 22.26 4.65
N GLN A 116 0.43 23.51 4.46
CA GLN A 116 -0.22 24.69 5.06
C GLN A 116 -1.66 24.86 4.60
N ALA A 117 -1.90 24.75 3.29
CA ALA A 117 -3.27 24.78 2.74
C ALA A 117 -4.13 23.62 3.26
N LEU A 118 -3.54 22.42 3.39
CA LEU A 118 -4.22 21.27 3.98
C LEU A 118 -4.56 21.48 5.46
N ALA A 119 -3.61 21.99 6.25
CA ALA A 119 -3.84 22.29 7.67
C ALA A 119 -4.98 23.30 7.84
N GLY A 120 -5.02 24.34 7.00
CA GLY A 120 -6.10 25.32 6.98
C GLY A 120 -7.46 24.68 6.71
N LYS A 121 -7.57 23.82 5.69
CA LYS A 121 -8.81 23.09 5.37
C LYS A 121 -9.26 22.14 6.49
N LEU A 122 -8.32 21.42 7.11
CA LEU A 122 -8.61 20.52 8.22
C LEU A 122 -9.08 21.29 9.46
N HIS A 123 -8.43 22.40 9.76
CA HIS A 123 -8.83 23.31 10.83
C HIS A 123 -10.22 23.91 10.59
N GLU A 124 -10.49 24.36 9.37
CA GLU A 124 -11.79 24.89 8.96
C GLU A 124 -12.88 23.82 9.10
N TRP A 125 -12.69 22.63 8.54
CA TRP A 125 -13.66 21.52 8.68
C TRP A 125 -13.93 21.19 10.15
N LYS A 126 -12.89 21.20 10.99
CA LYS A 126 -13.03 20.91 12.41
C LYS A 126 -13.79 22.00 13.18
N THR A 127 -13.52 23.27 12.89
CA THR A 127 -14.08 24.41 13.63
C THR A 127 -15.45 24.84 13.12
N GLN A 128 -15.79 24.50 11.87
CA GLN A 128 -17.10 24.77 11.32
C GLN A 128 -18.18 24.01 12.07
N LYS A 129 -19.02 24.75 12.80
CA LYS A 129 -20.28 24.28 13.39
C LYS A 129 -21.39 24.11 12.34
N ASN A 130 -21.05 23.94 11.07
CA ASN A 130 -22.02 24.03 9.99
C ASN A 130 -22.99 22.84 10.07
N PRO A 131 -24.32 23.05 10.17
CA PRO A 131 -25.31 21.97 10.15
C PRO A 131 -25.19 21.09 8.88
N GLU A 132 -24.65 21.63 7.79
CA GLU A 132 -24.40 20.86 6.55
C GLU A 132 -23.31 19.79 6.69
N HIS A 133 -22.45 19.85 7.72
CA HIS A 133 -21.45 18.82 8.00
C HIS A 133 -21.96 17.69 8.90
N TRP A 134 -23.21 17.78 9.37
CA TRP A 134 -23.84 16.72 10.17
C TRP A 134 -24.02 15.48 9.29
N GLY A 135 -23.17 14.48 9.50
CA GLY A 135 -23.13 13.26 8.69
C GLY A 135 -21.95 13.17 7.71
N THR A 136 -21.02 14.13 7.73
CA THR A 136 -19.73 13.97 7.03
C THR A 136 -18.65 13.45 7.95
N LYS A 137 -17.79 12.58 7.42
CA LYS A 137 -16.64 11.99 8.12
C LYS A 137 -15.37 12.29 7.34
N LEU A 138 -14.26 12.56 8.03
CA LEU A 138 -12.97 12.84 7.42
C LEU A 138 -12.17 11.55 7.25
N LEU A 139 -11.67 11.32 6.05
CA LEU A 139 -10.78 10.20 5.71
C LEU A 139 -9.44 10.76 5.24
N LEU A 140 -8.35 10.43 5.93
CA LEU A 140 -7.01 10.61 5.42
C LEU A 140 -6.55 9.30 4.79
N VAL A 141 -6.57 9.24 3.46
CA VAL A 141 -6.19 8.03 2.71
C VAL A 141 -4.76 8.16 2.24
N VAL A 142 -3.92 7.18 2.56
CA VAL A 142 -2.50 7.14 2.19
C VAL A 142 -2.27 5.97 1.24
N ARG A 143 -1.69 6.24 0.08
CA ARG A 143 -1.24 5.19 -0.83
C ARG A 143 0.08 4.62 -0.32
N HIS A 144 0.26 3.30 -0.40
CA HIS A 144 1.55 2.67 -0.12
C HIS A 144 2.72 3.28 -0.91
N ALA A 145 3.92 3.15 -0.36
CA ALA A 145 5.15 3.55 -1.04
C ALA A 145 5.57 2.56 -2.13
N GLN A 146 6.62 2.88 -2.88
CA GLN A 146 7.10 2.03 -3.97
C GLN A 146 7.48 0.62 -3.48
N SER A 147 6.90 -0.42 -4.10
CA SER A 147 7.32 -1.81 -3.88
C SER A 147 8.47 -2.23 -4.81
N THR A 148 9.11 -3.35 -4.49
CA THR A 148 10.11 -3.99 -5.37
C THR A 148 9.50 -4.38 -6.73
N ALA A 149 8.23 -4.77 -6.78
CA ALA A 149 7.51 -5.02 -8.03
C ALA A 149 7.34 -3.73 -8.86
N ASN A 150 6.96 -2.61 -8.24
CA ASN A 150 6.83 -1.33 -8.94
C ASN A 150 8.17 -0.82 -9.49
N GLN A 151 9.28 -1.11 -8.80
CA GLN A 151 10.62 -0.75 -9.26
C GLN A 151 11.01 -1.52 -10.53
N ARG A 152 10.82 -2.85 -10.53
CA ARG A 152 11.13 -3.71 -11.68
C ARG A 152 10.34 -3.33 -12.94
N LEU A 153 9.08 -2.93 -12.78
CA LEU A 153 8.26 -2.47 -13.91
C LEU A 153 8.85 -1.23 -14.58
N ARG A 154 9.45 -0.30 -13.82
CA ARG A 154 10.05 0.94 -14.37
C ARG A 154 11.41 0.71 -15.02
N THR A 155 12.20 -0.24 -14.54
CA THR A 155 13.49 -0.55 -15.19
C THR A 155 13.31 -1.24 -16.54
N LEU A 156 12.16 -1.90 -16.72
CA LEU A 156 11.86 -2.67 -17.93
C LEU A 156 11.15 -1.87 -19.04
N THR A 157 10.78 -0.59 -18.85
CA THR A 157 10.05 0.22 -19.86
C THR A 157 10.87 0.66 -21.10
N GLY A 158 11.91 -0.07 -21.47
CA GLY A 158 12.65 0.10 -22.74
C GLY A 158 12.21 -0.87 -23.85
N VAL A 159 13.00 -0.98 -24.93
CA VAL A 159 12.78 -1.94 -26.05
C VAL A 159 12.69 -3.41 -25.56
N ALA A 160 13.33 -3.71 -24.43
CA ALA A 160 13.19 -4.99 -23.72
C ALA A 160 11.76 -5.28 -23.24
N SER A 161 10.89 -4.27 -23.04
CA SER A 161 9.52 -4.46 -22.56
C SER A 161 8.64 -5.23 -23.56
N LEU A 162 8.88 -5.06 -24.86
CA LEU A 162 8.13 -5.73 -25.93
C LEU A 162 8.50 -7.21 -26.00
N ALA A 163 9.79 -7.54 -25.98
CA ALA A 163 10.27 -8.93 -25.92
C ALA A 163 9.85 -9.62 -24.60
N TRP A 164 9.87 -8.89 -23.49
CA TRP A 164 9.43 -9.40 -22.19
C TRP A 164 7.92 -9.60 -22.08
N SER A 165 7.10 -8.81 -22.80
CA SER A 165 5.64 -8.97 -22.80
C SER A 165 5.17 -10.30 -23.40
N ASN A 166 5.94 -10.90 -24.32
CA ASN A 166 5.66 -12.22 -24.85
C ASN A 166 6.19 -13.35 -23.92
N LEU A 167 7.24 -13.10 -23.14
CA LEU A 167 7.66 -13.98 -22.04
C LEU A 167 6.75 -13.89 -20.79
N ARG A 168 5.96 -12.82 -20.64
CA ARG A 168 5.06 -12.57 -19.49
C ARG A 168 3.95 -13.58 -19.29
N LYS A 169 3.72 -14.52 -20.22
CA LYS A 169 2.87 -15.68 -19.88
C LYS A 169 3.45 -16.51 -18.71
N ARG A 170 4.73 -16.32 -18.32
CA ARG A 170 5.41 -17.13 -17.29
C ARG A 170 5.94 -16.43 -16.03
N SER A 171 6.07 -15.10 -15.94
CA SER A 171 6.56 -14.45 -14.70
C SER A 171 5.67 -13.27 -14.27
N TRP A 172 4.73 -13.58 -13.40
CA TRP A 172 3.69 -12.66 -12.91
C TRP A 172 4.15 -11.72 -11.78
N GLY A 173 5.46 -11.66 -11.53
CA GLY A 173 6.07 -10.93 -10.41
C GLY A 173 6.01 -11.72 -9.09
N PRO A 174 6.73 -11.25 -8.06
CA PRO A 174 6.63 -11.84 -6.73
C PRO A 174 5.23 -11.56 -6.12
N VAL A 175 4.70 -12.55 -5.40
CA VAL A 175 3.51 -12.41 -4.55
C VAL A 175 3.83 -11.44 -3.40
N ASP A 176 2.86 -10.62 -3.03
CA ASP A 176 2.92 -9.62 -1.95
C ASP A 176 4.31 -8.95 -1.73
N PRO A 177 4.81 -8.17 -2.70
CA PRO A 177 6.14 -7.58 -2.63
C PRO A 177 6.26 -6.57 -1.49
N ALA A 178 7.38 -6.65 -0.78
CA ALA A 178 7.81 -5.63 0.17
C ALA A 178 8.18 -4.29 -0.50
N LEU A 179 8.34 -3.25 0.31
CA LEU A 179 8.83 -1.94 -0.11
C LEU A 179 10.27 -2.01 -0.62
N SER A 180 10.54 -1.29 -1.72
CA SER A 180 11.92 -1.06 -2.17
C SER A 180 12.67 -0.10 -1.24
N ALA A 181 13.99 0.03 -1.40
CA ALA A 181 14.76 1.05 -0.69
C ALA A 181 14.20 2.47 -0.93
N LYS A 182 13.85 2.76 -2.18
CA LYS A 182 13.21 4.03 -2.55
C LYS A 182 11.82 4.19 -1.95
N GLY A 183 11.06 3.10 -1.81
CA GLY A 183 9.80 3.09 -1.08
C GLY A 183 9.97 3.46 0.39
N ARG A 184 10.99 2.92 1.06
CA ARG A 184 11.29 3.28 2.45
C ARG A 184 11.68 4.76 2.61
N GLU A 185 12.45 5.32 1.68
CA GLU A 185 12.73 6.77 1.64
C GLU A 185 11.46 7.61 1.49
N GLN A 186 10.53 7.18 0.61
CA GLN A 186 9.23 7.84 0.44
C GLN A 186 8.42 7.83 1.74
N CYS A 187 8.43 6.72 2.49
CA CYS A 187 7.80 6.65 3.82
C CYS A 187 8.42 7.64 4.81
N ARG A 188 9.76 7.79 4.84
CA ARG A 188 10.41 8.76 5.74
C ARG A 188 10.00 10.19 5.43
N ALA A 189 9.96 10.57 4.14
CA ALA A 189 9.51 11.90 3.72
C ALA A 189 8.04 12.12 4.08
N ALA A 190 7.16 11.14 3.81
CA ALA A 190 5.76 11.22 4.17
C ALA A 190 5.54 11.28 5.70
N GLY A 191 6.35 10.58 6.49
CA GLY A 191 6.33 10.68 7.95
C GLY A 191 6.71 12.07 8.45
N ALA A 192 7.66 12.75 7.79
CA ALA A 192 8.00 14.14 8.10
C ALA A 192 6.89 15.11 7.68
N ASP A 193 6.23 14.87 6.53
CA ASP A 193 5.04 15.64 6.13
C ASP A 193 3.93 15.55 7.17
N MET A 194 3.67 14.36 7.74
CA MET A 194 2.64 14.17 8.77
C MET A 194 2.98 14.89 10.07
N LEU A 195 4.24 14.85 10.52
CA LEU A 195 4.70 15.61 11.68
C LEU A 195 4.48 17.11 11.49
N TYR A 196 4.91 17.62 10.34
CA TYR A 196 4.77 19.03 10.03
C TYR A 196 3.29 19.45 9.93
N LEU A 197 2.43 18.59 9.37
CA LEU A 197 0.99 18.82 9.33
C LEU A 197 0.40 18.95 10.75
N MET A 198 0.80 18.09 11.69
CA MET A 198 0.37 18.18 13.09
C MET A 198 0.88 19.48 13.76
N GLU A 199 2.14 19.88 13.51
CA GLU A 199 2.67 21.17 14.00
C GLU A 199 1.88 22.37 13.47
N LEU A 200 1.48 22.33 12.20
CA LEU A 200 0.65 23.37 11.61
C LEU A 200 -0.75 23.40 12.25
N LEU A 201 -1.38 22.25 12.48
CA LEU A 201 -2.69 22.19 13.16
C LEU A 201 -2.62 22.71 14.59
N ASP A 202 -1.55 22.39 15.33
CA ASP A 202 -1.32 22.93 16.67
C ASP A 202 -1.16 24.45 16.66
N SER A 203 -0.48 25.00 15.64
CA SER A 203 -0.31 26.44 15.46
C SER A 203 -1.60 27.17 15.13
N LEU A 204 -2.55 26.48 14.49
CA LEU A 204 -3.90 26.97 14.20
C LEU A 204 -4.87 26.79 15.38
N GLY A 205 -4.40 26.27 16.53
CA GLY A 205 -5.25 26.03 17.71
C GLY A 205 -6.06 24.73 17.66
N SER A 206 -5.81 23.84 16.69
CA SER A 206 -6.42 22.50 16.61
C SER A 206 -5.56 21.41 17.26
N ARG A 207 -5.07 21.67 18.47
CA ARG A 207 -4.21 20.72 19.23
C ARG A 207 -4.87 19.40 19.57
N ASP A 208 -6.19 19.42 19.58
CA ASP A 208 -7.08 18.28 19.83
C ASP A 208 -7.47 17.57 18.52
N PHE A 209 -6.87 17.90 17.36
CA PHE A 209 -7.15 17.17 16.12
C PHE A 209 -6.49 15.79 16.19
N CYS A 210 -7.30 14.76 15.95
CA CYS A 210 -6.86 13.38 16.06
C CYS A 210 -7.72 12.46 15.19
N PHE A 211 -7.19 11.28 14.91
CA PHE A 211 -7.87 10.19 14.23
C PHE A 211 -8.42 9.21 15.25
N GLN A 212 -9.69 8.84 15.06
CA GLN A 212 -10.41 7.90 15.91
C GLN A 212 -10.29 6.47 15.42
N SER A 213 -9.82 6.22 14.19
CA SER A 213 -9.65 4.85 13.69
C SER A 213 -8.53 4.77 12.65
N PHE A 214 -7.76 3.68 12.72
CA PHE A 214 -6.60 3.41 11.89
C PHE A 214 -6.77 2.07 11.20
N MET A 215 -6.79 2.07 9.88
CA MET A 215 -7.00 0.86 9.08
C MET A 215 -5.94 0.73 7.99
N VAL A 216 -5.61 -0.51 7.67
CA VAL A 216 -4.56 -0.82 6.69
C VAL A 216 -4.94 -2.04 5.86
N SER A 217 -4.59 -2.00 4.58
CA SER A 217 -4.67 -3.17 3.72
C SER A 217 -3.71 -4.27 4.20
N PRO A 218 -4.11 -5.55 4.14
CA PRO A 218 -3.29 -6.71 4.53
C PRO A 218 -2.05 -6.96 3.66
N MET A 219 -1.77 -6.15 2.63
CA MET A 219 -0.55 -6.30 1.82
C MET A 219 0.69 -5.87 2.61
N THR A 220 1.80 -6.61 2.49
CA THR A 220 3.08 -6.31 3.15
C THR A 220 3.52 -4.87 2.92
N ARG A 221 3.41 -4.36 1.68
CA ARG A 221 3.79 -2.98 1.34
C ARG A 221 2.94 -1.91 2.05
N THR A 222 1.66 -2.15 2.30
CA THR A 222 0.79 -1.22 3.04
C THR A 222 1.07 -1.27 4.53
N LEU A 223 1.30 -2.47 5.09
CA LEU A 223 1.70 -2.66 6.49
C LEU A 223 3.04 -1.98 6.79
N GLN A 224 4.05 -2.18 5.92
CA GLN A 224 5.32 -1.46 6.01
C GLN A 224 5.16 0.05 5.86
N THR A 225 4.29 0.51 4.94
CA THR A 225 4.05 1.94 4.76
C THR A 225 3.43 2.55 6.02
N ALA A 226 2.42 1.89 6.58
CA ALA A 226 1.75 2.32 7.81
C ALA A 226 2.75 2.43 8.97
N SER A 227 3.50 1.36 9.22
CA SER A 227 4.53 1.31 10.26
C SER A 227 5.64 2.37 10.05
N LEU A 228 6.17 2.54 8.84
CA LEU A 228 7.29 3.46 8.59
C LEU A 228 6.89 4.94 8.59
N ILE A 229 5.67 5.29 8.16
CA ILE A 229 5.19 6.67 8.18
C ILE A 229 4.78 7.06 9.60
N PHE A 230 4.03 6.17 10.26
CA PHE A 230 3.34 6.49 11.50
C PHE A 230 4.01 5.93 12.76
N GLY A 231 5.07 5.12 12.63
CA GLY A 231 5.90 4.71 13.75
C GLY A 231 6.44 5.92 14.51
N GLY A 232 6.21 5.93 15.83
CA GLY A 232 6.58 7.01 16.74
C GLY A 232 5.76 8.30 16.63
N ILE A 233 4.77 8.39 15.73
CA ILE A 233 3.89 9.57 15.61
C ILE A 233 2.40 9.24 15.69
N GLY A 234 2.04 7.98 15.43
CA GLY A 234 0.66 7.51 15.39
C GLY A 234 -0.05 7.75 16.72
N GLU A 235 0.66 7.62 17.83
CA GLU A 235 0.14 7.89 19.18
C GLU A 235 -0.30 9.35 19.35
N ARG A 236 0.51 10.32 18.88
CA ARG A 236 0.13 11.74 18.86
C ARG A 236 -1.05 12.02 17.94
N MET A 237 -1.22 11.22 16.89
CA MET A 237 -2.30 11.37 15.93
C MET A 237 -3.59 10.68 16.38
N ARG A 238 -3.56 9.86 17.42
CA ARG A 238 -4.71 9.08 17.91
C ARG A 238 -5.49 9.87 18.94
N CYS A 239 -6.81 9.79 18.89
CA CYS A 239 -7.63 10.46 19.89
C CYS A 239 -7.42 9.83 21.28
N PRO A 240 -7.37 10.64 22.35
CA PRO A 240 -7.29 10.11 23.70
C PRO A 240 -8.53 9.25 24.01
N SER A 241 -8.32 8.14 24.71
CA SER A 241 -9.42 7.27 25.14
C SER A 241 -9.98 7.78 26.46
N GLU A 242 -11.30 7.96 26.57
CA GLU A 242 -11.95 8.40 27.82
C GLU A 242 -11.72 7.40 28.98
N ASP A 243 -11.52 6.12 28.65
CA ASP A 243 -11.30 5.03 29.60
C ASP A 243 -9.87 4.95 30.16
N SER A 244 -8.89 5.65 29.54
CA SER A 244 -7.50 5.61 30.01
C SER A 244 -7.29 6.66 31.09
N GLY A 245 -7.69 6.34 32.32
CA GLY A 245 -7.37 7.12 33.53
C GLY A 245 -5.88 7.14 33.91
N GLY A 246 -4.98 6.95 32.94
CA GLY A 246 -3.53 6.87 33.10
C GLY A 246 -2.84 6.58 31.78
N THR A 247 -1.59 7.02 31.67
CA THR A 247 -0.64 6.83 30.56
C THR A 247 -0.31 5.36 30.33
N GLU A 248 -1.25 4.55 29.84
CA GLU A 248 -0.85 3.29 29.20
C GLU A 248 -0.25 3.62 27.84
N GLU A 249 1.07 3.78 27.83
CA GLU A 249 1.92 3.80 26.64
C GLU A 249 1.70 2.49 25.88
N GLY A 250 1.07 2.58 24.72
CA GLY A 250 0.81 1.44 23.87
C GLY A 250 0.84 1.85 22.42
N TYR A 251 1.26 0.92 21.58
CA TYR A 251 1.41 1.17 20.16
C TYR A 251 0.04 1.29 19.50
N LEU A 252 0.00 2.14 18.47
CA LEU A 252 -1.14 2.34 17.58
C LEU A 252 -1.63 0.99 17.00
N PRO A 253 -2.85 0.53 17.35
CA PRO A 253 -3.40 -0.71 16.81
C PRO A 253 -3.99 -0.45 15.42
N TRP A 254 -3.38 -1.05 14.40
CA TRP A 254 -3.87 -1.00 13.03
C TRP A 254 -4.88 -2.11 12.78
N LEU A 255 -6.13 -1.76 12.46
CA LEU A 255 -7.11 -2.74 12.00
C LEU A 255 -6.79 -3.15 10.55
N VAL A 256 -6.48 -4.43 10.35
CA VAL A 256 -6.15 -4.95 9.02
C VAL A 256 -7.44 -5.41 8.33
N ASP A 257 -7.80 -4.78 7.22
CA ASP A 257 -9.08 -5.05 6.52
C ASP A 257 -8.87 -5.45 5.04
N PRO A 258 -9.27 -6.66 4.63
CA PRO A 258 -9.26 -7.09 3.24
C PRO A 258 -10.02 -6.18 2.27
N LEU A 259 -11.05 -5.43 2.70
CA LEU A 259 -11.73 -4.47 1.82
C LEU A 259 -10.81 -3.36 1.33
N LEU A 260 -9.68 -3.12 1.99
CA LEU A 260 -8.68 -2.13 1.61
C LEU A 260 -7.65 -2.64 0.59
N ARG A 261 -7.72 -3.90 0.13
CA ARG A 261 -6.75 -4.47 -0.81
C ARG A 261 -6.75 -3.80 -2.19
N GLU A 262 -5.65 -3.91 -2.93
CA GLU A 262 -5.56 -3.41 -4.30
C GLU A 262 -6.49 -4.18 -5.24
N LYS A 263 -6.83 -3.55 -6.37
CA LYS A 263 -7.45 -4.23 -7.50
C LYS A 263 -6.56 -5.40 -7.98
N LEU A 264 -7.10 -6.61 -8.08
CA LEU A 264 -6.32 -7.73 -8.60
C LEU A 264 -6.06 -7.56 -10.10
N THR A 265 -4.79 -7.36 -10.49
CA THR A 265 -4.39 -7.32 -11.91
C THR A 265 -3.28 -8.31 -12.24
N ASN A 266 -2.46 -8.68 -11.25
CA ASN A 266 -1.34 -9.61 -11.40
C ASN A 266 -0.99 -10.25 -10.03
N LEU A 267 0.00 -11.16 -9.98
CA LEU A 267 0.37 -11.83 -8.72
C LEU A 267 0.90 -10.88 -7.64
N SER A 268 1.49 -9.74 -7.98
CA SER A 268 1.92 -8.78 -6.96
C SER A 268 0.75 -8.06 -6.26
N ASP A 269 -0.46 -8.18 -6.81
CA ASP A 269 -1.71 -7.75 -6.17
C ASP A 269 -2.35 -8.88 -5.35
N THR A 270 -1.74 -10.05 -5.30
CA THR A 270 -2.16 -11.15 -4.42
C THR A 270 -1.39 -11.10 -3.10
N GLY A 271 -2.07 -11.50 -2.03
CA GLY A 271 -1.53 -11.61 -0.69
C GLY A 271 -0.85 -12.95 -0.41
N THR A 272 -0.41 -13.12 0.83
CA THR A 272 0.04 -14.39 1.42
C THR A 272 -0.92 -14.82 2.53
N GLU A 273 -0.97 -16.12 2.81
CA GLU A 273 -1.85 -16.63 3.86
C GLU A 273 -1.52 -15.98 5.21
N TYR A 274 -2.47 -15.91 6.14
CA TYR A 274 -2.26 -15.23 7.43
C TYR A 274 -0.98 -15.69 8.16
N GLY A 275 -0.73 -17.01 8.20
CA GLY A 275 0.49 -17.56 8.82
C GLY A 275 1.76 -17.07 8.14
N GLU A 276 1.83 -17.18 6.82
CA GLU A 276 2.97 -16.72 6.01
C GLU A 276 3.19 -15.22 6.13
N LEU A 277 2.12 -14.41 6.11
CA LEU A 277 2.19 -12.96 6.27
C LEU A 277 2.77 -12.59 7.63
N ARG A 278 2.35 -13.27 8.71
CA ARG A 278 2.89 -13.03 10.05
C ARG A 278 4.39 -13.33 10.13
N GLU A 279 4.82 -14.46 9.58
CA GLU A 279 6.25 -14.81 9.51
C GLU A 279 7.04 -13.78 8.69
N GLN A 280 6.49 -13.36 7.54
CA GLN A 280 7.08 -12.34 6.70
C GLN A 280 7.25 -11.01 7.43
N LEU A 281 6.25 -10.56 8.20
CA LEU A 281 6.35 -9.33 9.00
C LEU A 281 7.42 -9.44 10.09
N GLN A 282 7.55 -10.59 10.74
CA GLN A 282 8.62 -10.85 11.71
C GLN A 282 9.99 -10.80 11.04
N GLN A 283 10.16 -11.43 9.87
CA GLN A 283 11.40 -11.35 9.11
C GLN A 283 11.75 -9.93 8.68
N LEU A 284 10.75 -9.15 8.25
CA LEU A 284 10.96 -7.74 7.90
C LEU A 284 11.38 -6.90 9.11
N TYR A 285 10.85 -7.22 10.30
CA TYR A 285 11.23 -6.58 11.56
C TYR A 285 12.67 -6.92 11.95
N LEU A 286 13.05 -8.19 11.88
CA LEU A 286 14.43 -8.63 12.11
C LEU A 286 15.42 -7.96 11.13
N ARG A 287 15.00 -7.75 9.88
CA ARG A 287 15.75 -7.01 8.84
C ARG A 287 15.66 -5.49 8.98
N GLN A 288 14.93 -4.97 9.97
CA GLN A 288 14.75 -3.53 10.22
C GLN A 288 14.15 -2.77 9.02
N THR A 289 13.31 -3.45 8.25
CA THR A 289 12.61 -2.87 7.08
C THR A 289 11.15 -2.52 7.38
N ILE A 290 10.71 -2.76 8.62
CA ILE A 290 9.45 -2.33 9.23
C ILE A 290 9.77 -1.95 10.69
N LEU A 291 9.06 -0.97 11.24
CA LEU A 291 9.20 -0.57 12.65
C LEU A 291 8.27 -1.40 13.53
N SER A 292 8.52 -1.38 14.84
CA SER A 292 7.61 -1.94 15.85
C SER A 292 6.18 -1.39 15.66
N GLY A 293 5.20 -2.23 15.91
CA GLY A 293 3.81 -1.89 15.68
C GLY A 293 2.87 -3.04 15.98
N VAL A 294 1.59 -2.73 16.03
CA VAL A 294 0.52 -3.66 16.37
C VAL A 294 -0.47 -3.71 15.21
N PHE A 295 -0.68 -4.90 14.68
CA PHE A 295 -1.60 -5.15 13.58
C PHE A 295 -2.67 -6.15 14.02
N ASP A 296 -3.92 -5.74 13.98
CA ASP A 296 -5.06 -6.56 14.35
C ASP A 296 -5.68 -7.20 13.09
N PHE A 297 -5.41 -8.49 12.93
CA PHE A 297 -5.91 -9.33 11.84
C PHE A 297 -7.24 -10.01 12.18
N THR A 298 -8.00 -9.54 13.16
CA THR A 298 -9.29 -10.17 13.51
C THR A 298 -10.27 -10.19 12.32
N ALA A 299 -10.15 -9.22 11.40
CA ALA A 299 -10.93 -9.16 10.17
C ALA A 299 -10.33 -9.99 9.01
N VAL A 300 -9.17 -10.63 9.21
CA VAL A 300 -8.52 -11.51 8.24
C VAL A 300 -8.71 -12.97 8.68
N PRO A 301 -9.65 -13.71 8.06
CA PRO A 301 -9.94 -15.08 8.46
C PRO A 301 -8.71 -16.01 8.33
N PRO A 302 -8.32 -16.75 9.39
CA PRO A 302 -7.19 -17.67 9.34
C PRO A 302 -7.47 -18.84 8.37
N GLY A 303 -6.43 -19.38 7.74
CA GLY A 303 -6.55 -20.49 6.79
C GLY A 303 -7.21 -20.12 5.45
N THR A 304 -7.52 -18.84 5.23
CA THR A 304 -8.06 -18.35 3.97
C THR A 304 -7.10 -17.37 3.31
N ARG A 305 -7.10 -17.36 1.98
CA ARG A 305 -6.41 -16.33 1.21
C ARG A 305 -7.31 -15.11 1.09
N TRP A 306 -7.17 -14.17 2.00
CA TRP A 306 -7.96 -12.94 2.09
C TRP A 306 -7.96 -12.06 0.82
N TRP A 307 -7.04 -12.30 -0.11
CA TRP A 307 -6.97 -11.58 -1.39
C TRP A 307 -7.86 -12.19 -2.47
N LEU A 308 -8.56 -13.28 -2.17
CA LEU A 308 -9.56 -13.78 -3.07
C LEU A 308 -10.69 -12.79 -3.29
N LEU A 309 -11.30 -12.94 -4.45
CA LEU A 309 -12.42 -12.15 -4.88
C LEU A 309 -13.69 -12.63 -4.17
N ASP A 310 -14.32 -11.71 -3.43
CA ASP A 310 -15.73 -11.83 -3.09
C ASP A 310 -16.53 -11.98 -4.38
N SER A 311 -17.59 -12.80 -4.45
CA SER A 311 -18.39 -12.79 -5.68
C SER A 311 -19.07 -11.42 -5.85
N LYS A 312 -19.25 -10.97 -7.10
CA LYS A 312 -19.93 -9.69 -7.38
C LYS A 312 -21.34 -9.72 -6.80
N GLU A 313 -21.98 -10.88 -6.88
CA GLU A 313 -23.31 -11.19 -6.39
C GLU A 313 -23.37 -11.15 -4.85
N SER A 314 -22.34 -11.65 -4.16
CA SER A 314 -22.22 -11.53 -2.69
C SER A 314 -22.08 -10.07 -2.29
N LEU A 315 -21.20 -9.31 -2.95
CA LEU A 315 -21.06 -7.87 -2.68
C LEU A 315 -22.37 -7.11 -2.93
N GLN A 316 -23.09 -7.41 -4.00
CA GLN A 316 -24.37 -6.78 -4.34
C GLN A 316 -25.46 -7.09 -3.32
N ARG A 317 -25.71 -8.38 -3.03
CA ARG A 317 -26.70 -8.80 -2.03
C ARG A 317 -26.46 -8.13 -0.70
N LEU A 318 -25.20 -8.09 -0.29
CA LEU A 318 -24.83 -7.47 0.95
C LEU A 318 -24.96 -5.94 0.98
N LEU A 319 -24.86 -5.27 -0.16
CA LEU A 319 -25.17 -3.84 -0.28
C LEU A 319 -26.69 -3.57 -0.30
N GLU A 320 -27.48 -4.53 -0.78
CA GLU A 320 -28.95 -4.49 -0.82
C GLU A 320 -29.55 -4.79 0.56
N ASP A 321 -29.02 -5.80 1.25
CA ASP A 321 -29.39 -6.19 2.62
C ASP A 321 -28.91 -5.20 3.68
N PHE A 322 -28.26 -4.11 3.27
CA PHE A 322 -27.85 -3.06 4.19
C PHE A 322 -29.12 -2.29 4.63
N PRO A 323 -29.61 -2.46 5.88
CA PRO A 323 -30.81 -1.76 6.32
C PRO A 323 -30.65 -0.26 6.14
N ALA A 324 -31.70 0.43 5.67
CA ALA A 324 -31.64 1.88 5.52
C ALA A 324 -31.17 2.49 6.86
N MET A 325 -30.13 3.33 6.82
CA MET A 325 -29.68 4.07 7.99
C MET A 325 -30.91 4.73 8.62
N PRO A 326 -31.22 4.51 9.91
CA PRO A 326 -32.23 5.30 10.57
C PRO A 326 -31.78 6.75 10.44
N MET A 327 -32.53 7.54 9.67
CA MET A 327 -32.30 8.99 9.59
C MET A 327 -32.39 9.51 11.03
N PRO A 328 -31.47 10.37 11.47
CA PRO A 328 -31.55 10.94 12.80
C PRO A 328 -32.81 11.80 12.88
N GLN A 329 -33.91 11.19 13.34
CA GLN A 329 -35.09 11.92 13.75
C GLN A 329 -34.71 12.60 15.07
N GLY A 330 -34.75 13.93 15.06
CA GLY A 330 -34.51 14.75 16.24
C GLY A 330 -35.53 14.40 17.32
N SER A 331 -35.14 13.51 18.23
CA SER A 331 -35.89 13.21 19.44
C SER A 331 -34.95 12.58 20.46
N THR A 332 -34.78 13.32 21.55
CA THR A 332 -34.22 12.91 22.83
C THR A 332 -34.98 11.71 23.37
N SER A 333 -34.42 10.51 23.20
CA SER A 333 -34.77 9.37 24.05
C SER A 333 -33.59 8.43 24.14
N SER A 334 -33.01 8.37 25.35
CA SER A 334 -32.08 7.35 25.78
C SER A 334 -32.72 5.97 25.63
N SER A 335 -32.38 5.25 24.57
CA SER A 335 -32.67 3.82 24.45
C SER A 335 -31.36 3.07 24.32
N LYS A 336 -30.96 2.43 25.43
CA LYS A 336 -29.91 1.42 25.50
C LYS A 336 -30.14 0.36 24.42
N LEU A 337 -29.13 0.12 23.59
CA LEU A 337 -29.06 -1.06 22.73
C LEU A 337 -29.05 -2.33 23.59
N PRO A 338 -29.62 -3.45 23.11
CA PRO A 338 -29.68 -4.68 23.88
C PRO A 338 -28.27 -5.30 23.97
N ALA A 339 -27.72 -5.28 25.18
CA ALA A 339 -26.53 -6.02 25.55
C ALA A 339 -26.86 -7.53 25.63
N ALA A 340 -26.86 -8.21 24.50
CA ALA A 340 -26.99 -9.66 24.47
C ALA A 340 -26.21 -10.25 23.28
N ALA A 341 -24.90 -10.44 23.48
CA ALA A 341 -24.04 -11.48 22.89
C ALA A 341 -22.54 -11.09 23.00
N ILE A 342 -22.01 -10.92 24.21
CA ILE A 342 -20.56 -10.75 24.41
C ILE A 342 -20.12 -11.62 25.60
N THR A 343 -20.22 -12.94 25.45
CA THR A 343 -19.75 -13.84 26.52
C THR A 343 -19.10 -15.13 26.01
N LEU A 344 -18.55 -15.14 24.78
CA LEU A 344 -17.87 -16.32 24.26
C LEU A 344 -16.70 -16.04 23.29
N GLU A 345 -15.81 -15.07 23.55
CA GLU A 345 -14.59 -14.89 22.72
C GLU A 345 -13.29 -14.61 23.50
N ARG A 346 -13.26 -14.76 24.83
CA ARG A 346 -12.09 -14.34 25.63
C ARG A 346 -10.86 -15.27 25.53
N ARG A 347 -10.96 -16.44 24.90
CA ARG A 347 -9.84 -17.41 24.77
C ARG A 347 -9.21 -17.53 23.38
N SER A 348 -9.84 -17.04 22.31
CA SER A 348 -9.29 -17.09 20.94
C SER A 348 -8.74 -15.75 20.44
N ALA A 349 -9.10 -14.64 21.10
CA ALA A 349 -8.79 -13.27 20.66
C ALA A 349 -7.29 -12.90 20.62
N ASN A 350 -6.40 -13.63 21.32
CA ASN A 350 -4.97 -13.31 21.35
C ASN A 350 -4.16 -13.83 20.14
N ARG A 351 -4.78 -14.59 19.22
CA ARG A 351 -4.06 -15.14 18.06
C ARG A 351 -4.10 -14.26 16.80
N SER A 352 -5.03 -13.30 16.73
CA SER A 352 -5.21 -12.41 15.57
C SER A 352 -4.44 -11.10 15.66
N VAL A 353 -3.92 -10.74 16.84
CA VAL A 353 -3.11 -9.53 17.00
C VAL A 353 -1.63 -9.90 16.83
N VAL A 354 -0.97 -9.25 15.88
CA VAL A 354 0.46 -9.39 15.63
C VAL A 354 1.18 -8.16 16.18
N SER A 355 1.95 -8.38 17.24
CA SER A 355 2.86 -7.39 17.82
C SER A 355 4.27 -7.60 17.27
N LEU A 356 4.84 -6.57 16.64
CA LEU A 356 6.23 -6.56 16.18
C LEU A 356 7.10 -5.82 17.19
N GLY A 357 8.27 -6.39 17.50
CA GLY A 357 9.26 -5.75 18.38
C GLY A 357 8.84 -5.60 19.85
N GLY A 358 7.98 -6.48 20.34
CA GLY A 358 7.47 -6.40 21.71
C GLY A 358 6.46 -5.29 21.93
N ALA A 359 5.91 -4.71 20.86
CA ALA A 359 4.90 -3.66 20.92
C ALA A 359 3.64 -4.13 21.67
N THR A 360 3.31 -3.47 22.78
CA THR A 360 2.07 -3.73 23.52
C THR A 360 0.92 -3.01 22.83
N PRO A 361 -0.19 -3.70 22.48
CA PRO A 361 -1.37 -3.07 21.90
C PRO A 361 -1.97 -2.08 22.90
N ALA A 362 -2.13 -0.83 22.49
CA ALA A 362 -2.93 0.09 23.27
C ALA A 362 -4.40 -0.35 23.28
N ARG A 363 -5.10 -0.11 24.39
CA ARG A 363 -6.53 -0.39 24.51
C ARG A 363 -7.32 0.40 23.47
N LEU A 364 -8.22 -0.27 22.75
CA LEU A 364 -9.13 0.37 21.79
C LEU A 364 -10.15 1.24 22.52
N SER A 365 -10.33 2.47 22.06
CA SER A 365 -11.44 3.36 22.44
C SER A 365 -12.79 2.79 21.97
N SER A 366 -13.90 3.29 22.50
CA SER A 366 -15.25 2.90 22.05
C SER A 366 -15.42 3.06 20.53
N ALA A 367 -14.89 4.15 19.97
CA ALA A 367 -14.99 4.45 18.55
C ALA A 367 -14.19 3.44 17.69
N GLU A 368 -13.00 3.05 18.14
CA GLU A 368 -12.20 2.00 17.47
C GLU A 368 -12.85 0.62 17.59
N GLN A 369 -13.41 0.30 18.76
CA GLN A 369 -14.15 -0.95 18.96
C GLN A 369 -15.37 -1.04 18.04
N SER A 370 -16.08 0.08 17.85
CA SER A 370 -17.22 0.18 16.94
C SER A 370 -16.83 -0.11 15.49
N VAL A 371 -15.71 0.47 15.00
CA VAL A 371 -15.18 0.13 13.66
C VAL A 371 -14.76 -1.32 13.58
N LYS A 372 -14.01 -1.82 14.57
CA LYS A 372 -13.57 -3.22 14.60
C LYS A 372 -14.77 -4.16 14.53
N ALA A 373 -15.79 -3.93 15.34
CA ALA A 373 -17.02 -4.74 15.34
C ALA A 373 -17.72 -4.69 13.98
N ALA A 374 -17.88 -3.50 13.40
CA ALA A 374 -18.50 -3.32 12.09
C ALA A 374 -17.73 -4.07 10.98
N VAL A 375 -16.41 -3.92 10.92
CA VAL A 375 -15.55 -4.59 9.93
C VAL A 375 -15.56 -6.10 10.13
N VAL A 376 -15.43 -6.59 11.36
CA VAL A 376 -15.44 -8.04 11.64
C VAL A 376 -16.79 -8.66 11.30
N ALA A 377 -17.91 -8.04 11.70
CA ALA A 377 -19.24 -8.51 11.34
C ALA A 377 -19.42 -8.55 9.81
N ARG A 378 -18.91 -7.53 9.13
CA ARG A 378 -18.96 -7.42 7.68
C ARG A 378 -18.16 -8.50 6.96
N GLN A 379 -16.97 -8.80 7.45
CA GLN A 379 -16.14 -9.87 6.91
C GLN A 379 -16.77 -11.24 7.15
N ARG A 380 -17.33 -11.48 8.34
CA ARG A 380 -18.08 -12.71 8.63
C ARG A 380 -19.24 -12.93 7.66
N GLN A 381 -20.00 -11.88 7.35
CA GLN A 381 -21.08 -11.95 6.35
C GLN A 381 -20.56 -12.26 4.94
N LEU A 382 -19.44 -11.66 4.52
CA LEU A 382 -18.85 -11.98 3.22
C LEU A 382 -18.44 -13.45 3.12
N ILE A 383 -17.83 -13.97 4.18
CA ILE A 383 -17.38 -15.36 4.24
C ILE A 383 -18.59 -16.31 4.24
N SER A 384 -19.65 -16.02 4.99
CA SER A 384 -20.85 -16.88 5.02
C SER A 384 -21.58 -16.93 3.69
N GLU A 385 -21.42 -15.91 2.85
CA GLU A 385 -22.00 -15.86 1.49
C GLU A 385 -21.20 -16.67 0.46
N MET A 386 -20.05 -17.23 0.85
CA MET A 386 -19.29 -18.15 0.03
C MET A 386 -19.68 -19.58 0.41
N GLU A 387 -20.27 -20.34 -0.51
CA GLU A 387 -20.56 -21.77 -0.30
C GLU A 387 -19.26 -22.55 -0.04
N ASP A 388 -19.23 -23.40 0.98
CA ASP A 388 -18.04 -24.18 1.37
C ASP A 388 -17.47 -25.03 0.22
N ASP A 389 -18.33 -25.61 -0.62
CA ASP A 389 -17.93 -26.39 -1.79
C ASP A 389 -17.32 -25.51 -2.89
N LYS A 390 -17.85 -24.31 -3.10
CA LYS A 390 -17.23 -23.33 -4.00
C LYS A 390 -15.92 -22.84 -3.44
N LEU A 391 -15.81 -22.68 -2.11
CA LEU A 391 -14.58 -22.30 -1.44
C LEU A 391 -13.50 -23.36 -1.71
N GLN A 392 -13.74 -24.64 -1.34
CA GLN A 392 -12.77 -25.72 -1.55
C GLN A 392 -12.42 -25.96 -3.01
N ASN A 393 -13.40 -25.95 -3.91
CA ASN A 393 -13.15 -26.14 -5.35
C ASN A 393 -12.41 -24.94 -5.95
N PHE A 394 -12.72 -23.72 -5.52
CA PHE A 394 -11.99 -22.52 -5.91
C PHE A 394 -10.55 -22.56 -5.35
N TRP A 395 -10.34 -23.03 -4.11
CA TRP A 395 -9.02 -23.18 -3.51
C TRP A 395 -8.15 -24.20 -4.23
N GLY A 396 -8.71 -25.37 -4.54
CA GLY A 396 -8.06 -26.44 -5.29
C GLY A 396 -7.77 -26.05 -6.74
N ALA A 397 -8.65 -25.25 -7.35
CA ALA A 397 -8.45 -24.65 -8.66
C ALA A 397 -7.31 -23.63 -8.60
N VAL A 398 -7.38 -22.58 -7.78
CA VAL A 398 -6.36 -21.50 -7.76
C VAL A 398 -4.96 -21.99 -7.36
N GLY A 399 -4.84 -23.08 -6.59
CA GLY A 399 -3.54 -23.74 -6.36
C GLY A 399 -2.91 -24.34 -7.62
N ASN A 400 -3.74 -24.70 -8.62
CA ASN A 400 -3.34 -25.43 -9.84
C ASN A 400 -3.61 -24.65 -11.16
N THR A 401 -4.42 -23.58 -11.15
CA THR A 401 -4.98 -22.93 -12.33
C THR A 401 -4.46 -21.50 -12.51
N GLY A 402 -3.17 -21.36 -12.79
CA GLY A 402 -2.63 -20.15 -13.41
C GLY A 402 -2.84 -18.83 -12.64
N PRO A 403 -2.76 -17.67 -13.33
CA PRO A 403 -2.86 -16.36 -12.68
C PRO A 403 -4.25 -16.11 -12.08
N PRO A 404 -4.36 -15.27 -11.03
CA PRO A 404 -5.64 -14.87 -10.47
C PRO A 404 -6.50 -14.21 -11.56
N GLN A 405 -7.81 -14.47 -11.52
CA GLN A 405 -8.74 -13.74 -12.39
C GLN A 405 -8.66 -12.24 -12.06
N PRO A 406 -8.51 -11.38 -13.06
CA PRO A 406 -8.42 -9.94 -12.83
C PRO A 406 -9.76 -9.40 -12.30
N GLU A 407 -9.69 -8.56 -11.27
CA GLU A 407 -10.84 -7.88 -10.70
C GLU A 407 -11.35 -6.82 -11.69
N SER A 408 -12.65 -6.80 -11.98
CA SER A 408 -13.25 -5.75 -12.82
C SER A 408 -13.34 -4.43 -12.04
N TRP A 409 -13.50 -3.31 -12.75
CA TRP A 409 -13.70 -2.00 -12.08
C TRP A 409 -15.03 -1.93 -11.34
N ASP A 410 -16.08 -2.57 -11.85
CA ASP A 410 -17.39 -2.60 -11.18
C ASP A 410 -17.32 -3.38 -9.87
N HIS A 411 -16.59 -4.50 -9.86
CA HIS A 411 -16.32 -5.26 -8.64
C HIS A 411 -15.60 -4.38 -7.60
N LEU A 412 -14.52 -3.72 -8.01
CA LEU A 412 -13.77 -2.83 -7.13
C LEU A 412 -14.63 -1.69 -6.57
N LYS A 413 -15.55 -1.14 -7.37
CA LYS A 413 -16.52 -0.13 -6.92
C LYS A 413 -17.51 -0.67 -5.90
N LEU A 414 -18.02 -1.89 -6.07
CA LEU A 414 -18.90 -2.53 -5.08
C LEU A 414 -18.18 -2.73 -3.75
N ARG A 415 -16.93 -3.23 -3.80
CA ARG A 415 -16.07 -3.38 -2.62
C ARG A 415 -15.80 -2.04 -1.93
N GLY A 416 -15.49 -1.00 -2.72
CA GLY A 416 -15.32 0.37 -2.20
C GLY A 416 -16.61 0.91 -1.56
N THR A 417 -17.77 0.67 -2.17
CA THR A 417 -19.07 1.10 -1.63
C THR A 417 -19.36 0.42 -0.30
N LEU A 418 -19.06 -0.89 -0.19
CA LEU A 418 -19.23 -1.64 1.03
C LEU A 418 -18.34 -1.11 2.17
N LEU A 419 -17.09 -0.77 1.85
CA LEU A 419 -16.19 -0.11 2.78
C LEU A 419 -16.80 1.21 3.27
N LEU A 420 -17.23 2.11 2.36
CA LEU A 420 -17.80 3.40 2.75
C LEU A 420 -19.06 3.25 3.63
N GLN A 421 -19.94 2.30 3.29
CA GLN A 421 -21.11 1.98 4.11
C GLN A 421 -20.73 1.48 5.51
N THR A 422 -19.69 0.65 5.61
CA THR A 422 -19.16 0.17 6.89
C THR A 422 -18.61 1.32 7.74
N LEU A 423 -17.83 2.23 7.14
CA LEU A 423 -17.30 3.41 7.83
C LEU A 423 -18.38 4.41 8.22
N CYS A 424 -19.47 4.52 7.46
CA CYS A 424 -20.57 5.41 7.80
C CYS A 424 -21.38 4.96 9.01
N ARG A 425 -21.45 3.65 9.26
CA ARG A 425 -22.18 3.07 10.39
C ARG A 425 -21.41 3.00 11.69
N SER A 426 -20.08 3.04 11.61
CA SER A 426 -19.25 3.06 12.82
C SER A 426 -19.32 4.42 13.51
N ASP A 427 -18.90 4.50 14.76
CA ASP A 427 -18.95 5.75 15.52
C ASP A 427 -17.90 6.80 15.11
N PRO A 428 -16.68 6.43 14.67
CA PRO A 428 -15.66 7.42 14.31
C PRO A 428 -16.09 8.41 13.22
N THR A 429 -15.64 9.65 13.37
CA THR A 429 -15.77 10.76 12.43
C THR A 429 -14.45 11.02 11.69
N THR A 430 -13.31 10.55 12.20
CA THR A 430 -11.99 10.71 11.60
C THR A 430 -11.29 9.36 11.40
N PHE A 431 -10.88 9.07 10.17
CA PHE A 431 -10.23 7.81 9.79
C PHE A 431 -8.89 8.05 9.12
N LEU A 432 -7.93 7.18 9.39
CA LEU A 432 -6.69 7.10 8.66
C LEU A 432 -6.58 5.72 8.00
N LEU A 433 -6.53 5.72 6.67
CA LEU A 433 -6.52 4.51 5.86
C LEU A 433 -5.20 4.40 5.08
N VAL A 434 -4.52 3.25 5.15
CA VAL A 434 -3.34 2.98 4.30
C VAL A 434 -3.68 1.88 3.29
N THR A 435 -3.73 2.26 2.01
CA THR A 435 -4.26 1.42 0.91
C THR A 435 -3.51 1.67 -0.42
N HIS A 436 -4.16 1.41 -1.56
CA HIS A 436 -3.59 1.36 -2.89
C HIS A 436 -4.31 2.25 -3.88
N SER A 437 -3.67 2.51 -5.02
CA SER A 437 -4.11 3.52 -5.98
C SER A 437 -5.45 3.22 -6.65
N HIS A 438 -5.70 1.98 -7.10
CA HIS A 438 -6.94 1.73 -7.82
C HIS A 438 -8.14 1.74 -6.89
N LEU A 439 -8.00 1.27 -5.64
CA LEU A 439 -9.09 1.40 -4.67
C LEU A 439 -9.44 2.88 -4.44
N VAL A 440 -8.46 3.76 -4.23
CA VAL A 440 -8.77 5.19 -4.06
C VAL A 440 -9.45 5.77 -5.30
N THR A 441 -8.97 5.45 -6.49
CA THR A 441 -9.62 5.88 -7.74
C THR A 441 -11.05 5.35 -7.88
N ALA A 442 -11.34 4.15 -7.38
CA ALA A 442 -12.70 3.61 -7.36
C ALA A 442 -13.61 4.33 -6.35
N LEU A 443 -13.05 4.83 -5.24
CA LEU A 443 -13.79 5.55 -4.22
C LEU A 443 -14.15 6.97 -4.67
N ASP A 444 -13.18 7.73 -5.19
CA ASP A 444 -13.37 9.17 -5.46
C ASP A 444 -13.48 9.53 -6.95
N GLY A 445 -13.31 8.56 -7.84
CA GLY A 445 -13.35 8.75 -9.29
C GLY A 445 -12.20 9.61 -9.84
N ARG A 446 -11.19 9.94 -9.03
CA ARG A 446 -10.06 10.80 -9.41
C ARG A 446 -8.85 9.94 -9.75
N GLY A 447 -7.95 10.51 -10.54
CA GLY A 447 -6.75 9.83 -11.05
C GLY A 447 -5.85 9.22 -9.96
N THR A 448 -4.84 8.47 -10.40
CA THR A 448 -3.99 7.68 -9.51
C THR A 448 -3.20 8.56 -8.52
N MET A 449 -3.10 8.09 -7.27
CA MET A 449 -2.29 8.72 -6.24
C MET A 449 -0.79 8.46 -6.45
N GLY A 450 0.08 9.38 -6.02
CA GLY A 450 1.53 9.14 -5.97
C GLY A 450 1.93 8.16 -4.86
N ASN A 451 3.09 7.52 -4.97
CA ASN A 451 3.59 6.63 -3.92
C ASN A 451 3.77 7.38 -2.59
N ALA A 452 3.38 6.77 -1.46
CA ALA A 452 3.42 7.38 -0.11
C ALA A 452 2.70 8.74 -0.01
N SER A 453 1.81 9.06 -0.96
CA SER A 453 1.04 10.29 -0.90
C SER A 453 -0.21 10.11 -0.05
N ALA A 454 -0.62 11.18 0.61
CA ALA A 454 -1.85 11.24 1.40
C ALA A 454 -2.86 12.14 0.71
N LYS A 455 -4.14 11.78 0.82
CA LYS A 455 -5.27 12.48 0.25
C LYS A 455 -6.38 12.60 1.31
N PRO A 456 -6.74 13.83 1.71
CA PRO A 456 -7.90 14.05 2.55
C PRO A 456 -9.17 13.91 1.71
N LEU A 457 -10.15 13.19 2.24
CA LEU A 457 -11.46 13.00 1.63
C LEU A 457 -12.54 13.24 2.68
N LEU A 458 -13.68 13.78 2.25
CA LEU A 458 -14.90 13.85 3.03
C LEU A 458 -15.84 12.73 2.58
N LEU A 459 -16.16 11.82 3.49
CA LEU A 459 -17.18 10.79 3.34
C LEU A 459 -18.54 11.36 3.72
N HIS A 460 -19.47 11.33 2.78
CA HIS A 460 -20.85 11.75 2.97
C HIS A 460 -21.69 10.52 3.29
N CYS A 461 -22.20 10.46 4.52
CA CYS A 461 -23.02 9.34 4.96
C CYS A 461 -24.49 9.59 4.63
N GLY A 462 -24.97 8.89 3.61
CA GLY A 462 -26.38 8.85 3.23
C GLY A 462 -26.79 7.45 2.80
N ARG A 463 -27.92 7.32 2.10
CA ARG A 463 -28.37 6.03 1.55
C ARG A 463 -27.35 5.39 0.61
N LYS A 464 -26.62 6.22 -0.15
CA LYS A 464 -25.52 5.84 -1.03
C LYS A 464 -24.30 6.65 -0.62
N PRO A 465 -23.42 6.14 0.24
CA PRO A 465 -22.28 6.91 0.70
C PRO A 465 -21.28 7.12 -0.45
N TYR A 466 -20.66 8.29 -0.45
CA TYR A 466 -19.67 8.68 -1.44
C TYR A 466 -18.60 9.56 -0.80
N VAL A 467 -17.48 9.74 -1.49
CA VAL A 467 -16.40 10.62 -1.04
C VAL A 467 -16.20 11.79 -1.97
N THR A 468 -15.77 12.92 -1.40
CA THR A 468 -15.33 14.12 -2.13
C THR A 468 -13.96 14.54 -1.62
N ALA A 469 -13.23 15.35 -2.39
CA ALA A 469 -12.00 15.94 -1.88
C ALA A 469 -12.34 17.00 -0.83
N LEU A 470 -11.53 17.06 0.24
CA LEU A 470 -11.53 18.16 1.20
C LEU A 470 -11.08 19.48 0.55
#